data_AF-Q5EZ23-F1
#
_entry.id   AF-Q5EZ23-F1
#
_cell.length_a   1.000
_cell.length_b   1.000
_cell.length_c   1.000
_cell.angle_alpha   90.00
_cell.angle_beta   90.00
_cell.angle_gamma   90.00
#
_symmetry.space_group_name_H-M   'P 1'
#
loop_
_entity.id
_entity.type
_entity.pdbx_description
1 polymer ?
#
loop_
_entity_poly.entity_id
_entity_poly.type
_entity_poly.pdbx_seq_one_letter_code
_entity_poly.pdbx_strand_id
1 'polypeptide(L)'
;GGWWYKPEYIFNELNINSAISAPDHNETLSIAKNIDKEYELTGYSYTGGGRGVTRVEVSTDGGVHWELAEIERKEKPNDYGMYWCWIWWTFKLKVADLVGCKEIMCRAWDESNNCQPMNPTWNLMGMINN
;
A
#
# COMPACT_ATOMS: atom_id res chain seq x y z
N GLY A 1 29.15 -13.83 18.57
CA GLY A 1 28.51 -12.52 18.32
C GLY A 1 27.07 -12.58 18.77
N GLY A 2 26.57 -11.52 19.40
CA GLY A 2 25.15 -11.41 19.75
C GLY A 2 24.25 -11.18 18.52
N TRP A 3 22.99 -10.82 18.77
CA TRP A 3 21.98 -10.54 17.74
C TRP A 3 22.49 -9.62 16.61
N TRP A 4 23.26 -8.58 16.93
CA TRP A 4 23.73 -7.56 15.98
C TRP A 4 24.81 -7.99 14.98
N TYR A 5 25.41 -9.17 15.17
CA TYR A 5 26.52 -9.64 14.32
C TYR A 5 26.11 -10.78 13.38
N LYS A 6 24.80 -11.06 13.30
CA LYS A 6 24.24 -12.08 12.42
C LYS A 6 23.95 -11.45 11.05
N PRO A 7 24.63 -11.86 9.97
CA PRO A 7 24.47 -11.25 8.65
C PRO A 7 23.06 -11.42 8.08
N GLU A 8 22.31 -12.43 8.53
CA GLU A 8 20.94 -12.69 8.10
C GLU A 8 19.96 -11.59 8.52
N TYR A 9 20.33 -10.71 9.46
CA TYR A 9 19.50 -9.60 9.93
C TYR A 9 19.83 -8.26 9.25
N ILE A 10 20.74 -8.27 8.28
CA ILE A 10 21.06 -7.09 7.48
C ILE A 10 19.97 -6.88 6.44
N PHE A 11 19.34 -5.71 6.45
CA PHE A 11 18.40 -5.31 5.41
C PHE A 11 19.18 -4.76 4.20
N ASN A 12 19.03 -5.43 3.05
CA ASN A 12 19.62 -4.98 1.78
C ASN A 12 18.52 -4.51 0.82
N GLU A 13 17.50 -5.35 0.63
CA GLU A 13 16.32 -5.01 -0.17
C GLU A 13 15.15 -4.60 0.73
N LEU A 14 14.39 -3.59 0.29
CA LEU A 14 13.13 -3.22 0.94
C LEU A 14 12.05 -4.29 0.70
N ASN A 15 11.16 -4.45 1.68
CA ASN A 15 9.92 -5.21 1.51
C ASN A 15 8.89 -4.43 0.69
N ILE A 16 7.84 -5.11 0.26
CA ILE A 16 6.65 -4.51 -0.34
C ILE A 16 5.97 -3.57 0.67
N ASN A 17 5.60 -2.36 0.25
CA ASN A 17 4.93 -1.38 1.09
C ASN A 17 3.94 -0.55 0.24
N SER A 18 2.84 -0.12 0.85
CA SER A 18 1.88 0.82 0.29
C SER A 18 1.37 1.77 1.35
N ALA A 19 1.09 3.01 0.96
CA ALA A 19 0.49 4.01 1.83
C ALA A 19 -0.53 4.85 1.07
N ILE A 20 -1.57 5.26 1.79
CA ILE A 20 -2.59 6.21 1.33
C ILE A 20 -2.03 7.63 1.48
N SER A 21 -2.11 8.42 0.41
CA SER A 21 -1.74 9.85 0.40
C SER A 21 -2.94 10.79 0.34
N ALA A 22 -4.10 10.32 -0.14
CA ALA A 22 -5.38 11.02 -0.02
C ALA A 22 -6.46 10.03 0.43
N PRO A 23 -7.28 10.35 1.45
CA PRO A 23 -7.46 11.67 2.06
C PRO A 23 -6.28 12.17 2.91
N ASP A 24 -6.20 13.49 3.05
CA ASP A 24 -5.26 14.12 3.98
C ASP A 24 -5.62 13.82 5.43
N HIS A 25 -4.63 13.91 6.32
CA HIS A 25 -4.88 13.78 7.76
C HIS A 25 -5.87 14.87 8.23
N ASN A 26 -6.95 14.43 8.88
CA ASN A 26 -8.10 15.26 9.30
C ASN A 26 -8.93 15.87 8.17
N GLU A 27 -8.80 15.40 6.94
CA GLU A 27 -9.76 15.73 5.90
C GLU A 27 -11.16 15.22 6.29
N THR A 28 -12.19 16.04 6.04
CA THR A 28 -13.56 15.70 6.36
C THR A 28 -14.43 15.66 5.11
N LEU A 29 -15.16 14.57 4.92
CA LEU A 29 -16.15 14.41 3.85
C LEU A 29 -17.55 14.24 4.44
N SER A 30 -18.49 15.09 4.02
CA SER A 30 -19.90 14.92 4.40
C SER A 30 -20.54 13.79 3.61
N ILE A 31 -20.81 12.66 4.27
CA ILE A 31 -21.45 11.48 3.66
C ILE A 31 -22.83 11.85 3.08
N ALA A 32 -23.70 12.49 3.88
CA ALA A 32 -25.07 12.82 3.45
C ALA A 32 -25.13 13.69 2.19
N LYS A 33 -24.14 14.58 1.98
CA LYS A 33 -24.08 15.47 0.80
C LYS A 33 -23.47 14.80 -0.44
N ASN A 34 -22.79 13.66 -0.27
CA ASN A 34 -22.00 13.03 -1.32
C ASN A 34 -22.33 11.55 -1.48
N ILE A 35 -23.42 11.05 -0.90
CA ILE A 35 -23.75 9.61 -0.84
C ILE A 35 -23.77 8.94 -2.23
N ASP A 36 -24.23 9.66 -3.26
CA ASP A 36 -24.31 9.18 -4.64
C ASP A 36 -23.05 9.49 -5.47
N LYS A 37 -21.96 9.92 -4.82
CA LYS A 37 -20.69 10.29 -5.47
C LYS A 37 -19.58 9.31 -5.11
N GLU A 38 -18.48 9.47 -5.84
CA GLU A 38 -17.22 8.80 -5.57
C GLU A 38 -16.22 9.81 -4.97
N TYR A 39 -15.34 9.29 -4.12
CA TYR A 39 -14.16 9.97 -3.60
C TYR A 39 -12.92 9.28 -4.19
N GLU A 40 -11.98 10.07 -4.70
CA GLU A 40 -10.74 9.52 -5.25
C GLU A 40 -9.71 9.33 -4.14
N LEU A 41 -9.53 8.07 -3.70
CA LEU A 41 -8.40 7.70 -2.88
C LEU A 41 -7.15 7.65 -3.74
N THR A 42 -6.03 8.12 -3.20
CA THR A 42 -4.74 8.01 -3.88
C THR A 42 -3.67 7.53 -2.91
N GLY A 43 -2.63 6.94 -3.46
CA GLY A 43 -1.47 6.54 -2.69
C GLY A 43 -0.31 6.13 -3.57
N TYR A 44 0.71 5.60 -2.91
CA TYR A 44 1.88 5.05 -3.59
C TYR A 44 2.18 3.64 -3.09
N SER A 45 2.99 2.91 -3.84
CA SER A 45 3.52 1.60 -3.42
C SER A 45 4.89 1.36 -4.00
N TYR A 46 5.72 0.61 -3.28
CA TYR A 46 7.06 0.23 -3.70
C TYR A 46 7.45 -1.13 -3.16
N THR A 47 8.47 -1.74 -3.75
CA THR A 47 9.14 -2.95 -3.25
C THR A 47 10.63 -2.86 -3.59
N GLY A 48 11.47 -3.58 -2.86
CA GLY A 48 12.91 -3.63 -3.13
C GLY A 48 13.29 -4.62 -4.24
N GLY A 49 14.60 -4.77 -4.47
CA GLY A 49 15.15 -5.81 -5.34
C GLY A 49 14.82 -5.68 -6.83
N GLY A 50 14.32 -4.52 -7.27
CA GLY A 50 13.97 -4.29 -8.67
C GLY A 50 12.64 -4.90 -9.10
N ARG A 51 11.85 -5.42 -8.14
CA ARG A 51 10.59 -6.09 -8.42
C ARG A 51 9.49 -5.11 -8.81
N GLY A 52 8.63 -5.48 -9.75
CA GLY A 52 7.44 -4.72 -10.06
C GLY A 52 6.33 -4.92 -9.02
N VAL A 53 5.73 -3.83 -8.54
CA VAL A 53 4.40 -3.88 -7.90
C VAL A 53 3.34 -4.25 -8.95
N THR A 54 2.62 -5.34 -8.74
CA THR A 54 1.67 -5.91 -9.71
C THR A 54 0.22 -5.62 -9.37
N ARG A 55 -0.08 -5.37 -8.09
CA ARG A 55 -1.44 -5.17 -7.61
C ARG A 55 -1.44 -4.30 -6.35
N VAL A 56 -2.42 -3.40 -6.26
CA VAL A 56 -2.77 -2.68 -5.04
C VAL A 56 -4.24 -2.91 -4.77
N GLU A 57 -4.57 -3.20 -3.51
CA GLU A 57 -5.92 -3.50 -3.06
C GLU A 57 -6.32 -2.53 -1.94
N VAL A 58 -7.59 -2.12 -1.94
CA VAL A 58 -8.19 -1.26 -0.92
C VAL A 58 -9.31 -2.02 -0.21
N SER A 59 -9.44 -1.82 1.09
CA SER A 59 -10.53 -2.36 1.90
C SER A 59 -11.18 -1.26 2.74
N THR A 60 -12.50 -1.34 2.89
CA THR A 60 -13.34 -0.44 3.68
C THR A 60 -14.07 -1.15 4.82
N ASP A 61 -13.76 -2.43 5.05
CA ASP A 61 -14.44 -3.30 6.02
C ASP A 61 -13.48 -4.02 6.97
N GLY A 62 -12.30 -3.42 7.21
CA GLY A 62 -11.28 -3.99 8.09
C GLY A 62 -10.54 -5.17 7.46
N GLY A 63 -10.40 -5.19 6.13
CA GLY A 63 -9.63 -6.18 5.39
C GLY A 63 -10.34 -7.53 5.20
N VAL A 64 -11.67 -7.57 5.32
CA VAL A 64 -12.48 -8.77 5.02
C VAL A 64 -12.64 -8.91 3.51
N HIS A 65 -13.02 -7.84 2.82
CA HIS A 65 -13.07 -7.76 1.36
C HIS A 65 -12.08 -6.73 0.83
N TRP A 66 -11.61 -6.97 -0.39
CA TRP A 66 -10.57 -6.20 -1.04
C TRP A 66 -10.95 -5.91 -2.49
N GLU A 67 -10.81 -4.66 -2.90
CA GLU A 67 -11.08 -4.19 -4.26
C GLU A 67 -9.80 -3.69 -4.92
N LEU A 68 -9.72 -3.84 -6.25
CA LEU A 68 -8.53 -3.49 -7.00
C LEU A 68 -8.43 -1.98 -7.23
N ALA A 69 -7.29 -1.40 -6.89
CA ALA A 69 -6.92 -0.04 -7.27
C ALA A 69 -6.31 -0.01 -8.68
N GLU A 70 -6.40 1.13 -9.35
CA GLU A 70 -5.74 1.39 -10.63
C GLU A 70 -4.29 1.82 -10.39
N ILE A 71 -3.33 1.14 -11.03
CA ILE A 71 -1.90 1.46 -10.89
C ILE A 71 -1.48 2.40 -12.02
N GLU A 72 -0.94 3.55 -11.64
CA GLU A 72 -0.24 4.47 -12.54
C GLU A 72 1.27 4.29 -12.41
N ARG A 73 1.88 3.72 -13.45
CA ARG A 73 3.34 3.51 -13.50
C ARG A 73 4.00 4.55 -14.41
N LYS A 74 4.77 5.45 -13.81
CA LYS A 74 5.51 6.51 -14.51
C LYS A 74 6.85 6.03 -15.07
N GLU A 75 7.54 5.16 -14.34
CA GLU A 75 8.83 4.60 -14.75
C GLU A 75 8.66 3.35 -15.62
N LYS A 76 9.42 3.25 -16.71
CA LYS A 76 9.54 2.02 -17.49
C LYS A 76 10.60 1.11 -16.86
N PRO A 77 10.49 -0.22 -16.98
CA PRO A 77 11.55 -1.09 -16.53
C PRO A 77 12.84 -0.81 -17.30
N ASN A 78 13.99 -1.09 -16.68
CA ASN A 78 15.26 -1.09 -17.40
C ASN A 78 15.35 -2.25 -18.42
N ASP A 79 16.47 -2.35 -19.14
CA ASP A 79 16.69 -3.40 -20.14
C ASP A 79 16.64 -4.84 -19.57
N TYR A 80 16.71 -4.99 -18.25
CA TYR A 80 16.63 -6.27 -17.53
C TYR A 80 15.25 -6.53 -16.91
N GLY A 81 14.25 -5.68 -17.19
CA GLY A 81 12.90 -5.84 -16.63
C GLY A 81 12.73 -5.32 -15.21
N MET A 82 13.71 -4.58 -14.67
CA MET A 82 13.71 -4.16 -13.26
C MET A 82 13.05 -2.79 -13.07
N TYR A 83 12.31 -2.65 -11.98
CA TYR A 83 11.61 -1.43 -11.56
C TYR A 83 12.24 -0.87 -10.29
N TRP A 84 12.69 0.39 -10.33
CA TRP A 84 13.42 1.02 -9.22
C TRP A 84 12.65 2.15 -8.54
N CYS A 85 11.64 2.69 -9.23
CA CYS A 85 10.74 3.68 -8.69
C CYS A 85 9.47 3.04 -8.12
N TRP A 86 8.87 3.75 -7.17
CA TRP A 86 7.50 3.51 -6.74
C TRP A 86 6.49 3.62 -7.88
N ILE A 87 5.27 3.15 -7.63
CA ILE A 87 4.10 3.45 -8.43
C ILE A 87 3.14 4.35 -7.67
N TRP A 88 2.28 5.05 -8.40
CA TRP A 88 1.10 5.69 -7.85
C TRP A 88 -0.09 4.78 -8.07
N TRP A 89 -1.09 4.88 -7.21
CA TRP A 89 -2.35 4.20 -7.41
C TRP A 89 -3.53 5.09 -7.05
N THR A 90 -4.65 4.85 -7.70
CA THR A 90 -5.92 5.54 -7.44
C THR A 90 -7.03 4.52 -7.24
N PHE A 91 -8.02 4.88 -6.42
CA PHE A 91 -9.20 4.05 -6.20
C PHE A 91 -10.44 4.94 -6.06
N LYS A 92 -11.44 4.70 -6.91
CA LYS A 92 -12.72 5.41 -6.89
C LYS A 92 -13.62 4.80 -5.83
N LEU A 93 -13.53 5.34 -4.62
CA LEU A 93 -14.31 4.90 -3.48
C LEU A 93 -15.73 5.45 -3.57
N LYS A 94 -16.75 4.60 -3.59
CA LYS A 94 -18.13 5.08 -3.45
C LYS A 94 -18.34 5.59 -2.03
N VAL A 95 -18.87 6.81 -1.89
CA VAL A 95 -19.11 7.40 -0.57
C VAL A 95 -20.15 6.60 0.22
N ALA A 96 -21.04 5.86 -0.46
CA ALA A 96 -21.95 4.92 0.17
C ALA A 96 -21.22 3.81 0.97
N ASP A 97 -20.06 3.36 0.51
CA ASP A 97 -19.29 2.31 1.19
C ASP A 97 -18.60 2.82 2.46
N LEU A 98 -18.57 4.15 2.66
CA LEU A 98 -18.11 4.76 3.91
C LEU A 98 -19.17 4.70 5.03
N VAL A 99 -20.41 4.34 4.73
CA VAL A 99 -21.47 4.23 5.75
C VAL A 99 -21.15 3.06 6.68
N GLY A 100 -20.72 3.37 7.91
CA GLY A 100 -20.33 2.36 8.90
C GLY A 100 -18.88 1.87 8.76
N CYS A 101 -18.15 2.32 7.74
CA CYS A 101 -16.71 2.13 7.60
C CYS A 101 -15.98 2.76 8.80
N LYS A 102 -15.07 2.00 9.40
CA LYS A 102 -14.26 2.46 10.55
C LYS A 102 -12.84 2.82 10.16
N GLU A 103 -12.33 2.18 9.10
CA GLU A 103 -10.98 2.34 8.62
C GLU A 103 -10.91 1.99 7.13
N ILE A 104 -10.00 2.66 6.44
CA ILE A 104 -9.64 2.35 5.06
C ILE A 104 -8.24 1.74 5.11
N MET A 105 -8.09 0.58 4.52
CA MET A 105 -6.82 -0.13 4.43
C MET A 105 -6.35 -0.18 2.99
N CYS A 106 -5.03 -0.18 2.78
CA CYS A 106 -4.44 -0.51 1.50
C CYS A 106 -3.35 -1.57 1.69
N ARG A 107 -3.15 -2.42 0.69
CA ARG A 107 -2.00 -3.33 0.61
C ARG A 107 -1.57 -3.52 -0.82
N ALA A 108 -0.29 -3.79 -1.03
CA ALA A 108 0.27 -4.09 -2.33
C ALA A 108 0.82 -5.52 -2.43
N TRP A 109 0.99 -5.96 -3.67
CA TRP A 109 1.62 -7.21 -4.05
C TRP A 109 2.70 -6.96 -5.11
N ASP A 110 3.82 -7.65 -5.01
CA ASP A 110 4.86 -7.64 -6.04
C ASP A 110 4.79 -8.85 -6.99
N GLU A 111 5.64 -8.85 -8.02
CA GLU A 111 5.75 -9.93 -9.00
C GLU A 111 6.21 -11.27 -8.42
N SER A 112 6.79 -11.25 -7.22
CA SER A 112 7.14 -12.46 -6.46
C SER A 112 6.00 -12.92 -5.53
N ASN A 113 4.83 -12.29 -5.62
CA ASN A 113 3.66 -12.51 -4.77
C ASN A 113 3.92 -12.24 -3.28
N ASN A 114 4.89 -11.38 -2.94
CA ASN A 114 5.00 -10.88 -1.57
C ASN A 114 3.84 -9.91 -1.31
N CYS A 115 3.23 -10.01 -0.13
CA CYS A 115 2.17 -9.11 0.34
C CYS A 115 2.52 -8.52 1.70
N GLN A 116 1.99 -7.33 2.00
CA GLN A 116 2.07 -6.75 3.34
C GLN A 116 1.32 -7.62 4.36
N PRO A 117 1.87 -7.79 5.58
CA PRO A 117 1.18 -8.51 6.64
C PRO A 117 -0.07 -7.73 7.09
N MET A 118 -1.11 -8.45 7.52
CA MET A 118 -2.34 -7.82 8.04
C MET A 118 -2.09 -7.02 9.32
N ASN A 119 -1.16 -7.49 10.15
CA ASN A 119 -0.83 -6.87 11.43
C ASN A 119 0.61 -6.38 11.40
N PRO A 120 0.90 -5.21 12.01
CA PRO A 120 2.25 -4.66 12.03
C PRO A 120 3.21 -5.59 12.78
N THR A 121 4.39 -5.78 12.22
CA THR A 121 5.48 -6.51 12.90
C THR A 121 6.35 -5.52 13.65
N TRP A 122 6.34 -5.59 14.98
CA TRP A 122 7.19 -4.75 15.82
C TRP A 122 8.62 -5.29 15.88
N ASN A 123 9.60 -4.38 15.88
CA ASN A 123 10.98 -4.69 16.26
C ASN A 123 11.60 -3.51 17.02
N LEU A 124 12.70 -3.79 17.72
CA LEU A 124 13.39 -2.83 18.58
C LEU A 124 13.78 -1.52 17.86
N MET A 125 14.09 -1.59 16.57
CA MET A 125 14.57 -0.45 15.80
C MET A 125 13.45 0.29 15.05
N GLY A 126 12.21 -0.23 15.09
CA GLY A 126 11.09 0.34 14.34
C GLY A 126 11.27 0.30 12.81
N MET A 127 12.12 -0.59 12.29
CA MET A 127 12.48 -0.63 10.87
C MET A 127 11.60 -1.59 10.08
N ILE A 128 11.46 -1.38 8.76
CA ILE A 128 10.83 -2.34 7.84
C ILE A 128 9.36 -2.65 8.22
N ASN A 129 8.68 -1.71 8.89
CA ASN A 129 7.25 -1.82 9.13
C ASN A 129 6.49 -1.58 7.82
N ASN A 130 5.79 -2.61 7.35
CA ASN A 130 5.00 -2.60 6.13
C ASN A 130 3.62 -3.19 6.35
#